data_AF-A0A8J9SXL7-F1
#
_entry.id   AF-A0A8J9SXL7-F1
#
_cell.length_a   1.000
_cell.length_b   1.000
_cell.length_c   1.000
_cell.angle_alpha   90.00
_cell.angle_beta   90.00
_cell.angle_gamma   90.00
#
_symmetry.space_group_name_H-M   'P 1'
#
loop_
_entity.id
_entity.type
_entity.pdbx_description
1 polymer ?
#
loop_
_entity_poly.entity_id
_entity_poly.type
_entity_poly.pdbx_seq_one_letter_code
_entity_poly.pdbx_strand_id
1 'polypeptide(L)' 'RSFESRMMPVPPPSLLRDDGPDGRWKVYFKADDRFGLPKGYIVFQVVTGEAFASPRSAALSNLFEVSIADKIGEYAYD' A
#
# COMPACT_ATOMS: atom_id res chain seq x y z
N ARG A 1 -13.70 25.80 6.28
CA ARG A 1 -12.23 25.71 6.13
C ARG A 1 -11.78 26.85 5.23
N SER A 2 -10.87 27.72 5.70
CA SER A 2 -10.38 28.90 4.95
C SER A 2 -9.46 28.47 3.79
N PHE A 3 -9.24 29.36 2.82
CA PHE A 3 -8.32 29.12 1.70
C PHE A 3 -6.88 28.80 2.19
N GLU A 4 -6.41 29.52 3.20
CA GLU A 4 -5.09 29.34 3.82
C GLU A 4 -4.90 27.93 4.40
N SER A 5 -5.94 27.34 5.01
CA SER A 5 -5.88 25.97 5.52
C SER A 5 -5.65 24.91 4.44
N ARG A 6 -5.91 25.23 3.16
CA ARG A 6 -5.65 24.35 2.01
C ARG A 6 -4.22 24.49 1.46
N MET A 7 -3.49 25.53 1.86
CA MET A 7 -2.10 25.81 1.47
C MET A 7 -1.08 25.25 2.47
N MET A 8 -1.53 24.81 3.66
CA MET A 8 -0.64 24.18 4.62
C MET A 8 -0.10 22.84 4.08
N PRO A 9 1.21 22.58 4.24
CA PRO A 9 1.80 21.29 3.88
C PRO A 9 1.08 20.15 4.60
N VAL A 10 0.77 19.12 3.84
CA VAL A 10 0.13 17.91 4.35
C VAL A 10 1.18 17.14 5.15
N PRO A 11 1.00 16.93 6.47
CA PRO A 11 2.00 16.22 7.27
C PRO A 11 2.15 14.78 6.76
N PRO A 12 3.36 14.21 6.82
CA PRO A 12 3.59 12.83 6.40
C PRO A 12 2.87 11.84 7.32
N PRO A 13 2.65 10.59 6.88
CA PRO A 13 2.18 9.52 7.76
C PRO A 13 3.10 9.29 8.95
N SER A 14 2.53 8.97 10.10
CA SER A 14 3.27 8.57 11.29
C SER A 14 3.56 7.07 11.28
N LEU A 15 4.70 6.67 11.84
CA LEU A 15 5.05 5.27 12.02
C LEU A 15 4.29 4.72 13.23
N LEU A 16 3.43 3.72 13.02
CA LEU A 16 2.71 3.04 14.10
C LEU A 16 3.45 1.80 14.60
N ARG A 17 4.12 1.10 13.69
CA ARG A 17 4.82 -0.15 13.97
C ARG A 17 6.03 -0.29 13.07
N ASP A 18 7.14 -0.69 13.65
CA ASP A 18 8.35 -1.11 12.94
C ASP A 18 8.92 -2.29 13.70
N ASP A 19 8.82 -3.48 13.12
CA ASP A 19 9.32 -4.71 13.72
C ASP A 19 10.86 -4.81 13.62
N GLY A 20 11.54 -3.83 13.02
CA GLY A 20 12.99 -3.81 12.89
C GLY A 20 13.54 -4.67 11.74
N PRO A 21 14.86 -4.93 11.72
CA PRO A 21 15.55 -5.56 10.59
C PRO A 21 15.06 -6.98 10.24
N ASP A 22 14.73 -7.77 11.25
CA ASP A 22 14.19 -9.14 11.10
C ASP A 22 12.66 -9.17 11.21
N GLY A 23 12.05 -7.98 11.23
CA GLY A 23 10.64 -7.75 11.42
C GLY A 23 9.80 -8.03 10.18
N ARG A 24 8.55 -8.45 10.37
CA ARG A 24 7.64 -8.73 9.24
C ARG A 24 6.87 -7.49 8.79
N TRP A 25 6.64 -6.54 9.68
CA TRP A 25 5.75 -5.42 9.42
C TRP A 25 6.40 -4.08 9.72
N LYS A 26 6.20 -3.15 8.78
CA LYS A 26 6.39 -1.73 8.95
C LYS A 26 5.12 -1.00 8.55
N VAL A 27 4.46 -0.36 9.50
CA VAL A 27 3.11 0.20 9.33
C VAL A 27 3.15 1.71 9.56
N TYR A 28 2.72 2.44 8.54
CA TYR A 28 2.50 3.87 8.58
C TYR A 28 1.01 4.19 8.55
N PHE A 29 0.61 5.24 9.25
CA PHE A 29 -0.78 5.67 9.30
C PHE A 29 -0.91 7.18 9.20
N LYS A 30 -1.96 7.60 8.50
CA LYS A 30 -2.40 8.98 8.50
C LYS A 30 -3.91 9.05 8.36
N ALA A 31 -4.57 9.74 9.30
CA ALA A 31 -5.98 10.08 9.15
C ALA A 31 -6.17 11.17 8.08
N ASP A 32 -7.29 11.13 7.35
CA ASP A 32 -7.64 12.20 6.41
C ASP A 32 -7.90 13.50 7.17
N ASP A 33 -7.05 14.49 6.92
CA ASP A 33 -7.13 15.83 7.49
C ASP A 33 -7.69 16.84 6.47
N ARG A 34 -7.94 16.46 5.21
CA ARG A 34 -8.19 17.39 4.10
C ARG A 34 -9.57 17.28 3.46
N PHE A 35 -10.06 16.08 3.20
CA PHE A 35 -11.22 15.89 2.32
C PHE A 35 -12.51 15.61 3.09
N GLY A 36 -12.44 14.95 4.25
CA GLY A 36 -13.58 14.63 5.10
C GLY A 36 -14.57 13.66 4.43
N LEU A 37 -14.08 12.84 3.50
CA LEU A 37 -14.90 11.85 2.80
C LEU A 37 -14.91 10.52 3.57
N PRO A 38 -15.98 9.72 3.49
CA PRO A 38 -16.02 8.38 4.08
C PRO A 38 -15.22 7.38 3.22
N LYS A 39 -13.96 7.69 2.94
CA LYS A 39 -13.04 6.88 2.12
C LYS A 39 -11.70 6.79 2.84
N GLY A 40 -11.08 5.61 2.75
CA GLY A 40 -9.74 5.35 3.24
C GLY A 40 -8.92 4.64 2.17
N TYR A 41 -7.60 4.78 2.26
CA TYR A 41 -6.66 4.06 1.41
C TYR A 41 -5.83 3.14 2.28
N ILE A 42 -5.63 1.91 1.80
CA ILE A 42 -4.71 0.96 2.42
C ILE A 42 -3.72 0.58 1.32
N VAL A 43 -2.42 0.74 1.60
CA VAL A 43 -1.34 0.45 0.66
C VAL A 43 -0.44 -0.61 1.28
N PHE A 44 -0.27 -1.73 0.59
CA PHE A 44 0.63 -2.79 0.98
C PHE A 44 1.80 -2.86 0.00
N GLN A 45 3.00 -3.00 0.54
CA GLN A 45 4.20 -3.26 -0.24
C GLN A 45 4.85 -4.55 0.30
N VAL A 46 4.86 -5.59 -0.53
CA VAL A 46 5.54 -6.85 -0.20
C VAL A 46 6.94 -6.79 -0.77
N VAL A 47 7.94 -6.80 0.11
CA VAL A 47 9.36 -6.76 -0.30
C VAL A 47 9.93 -8.16 -0.22
N THR A 48 10.47 -8.65 -1.33
CA THR A 48 11.16 -9.94 -1.41
C THR A 48 12.35 -9.81 -2.37
N GLY A 49 13.44 -10.51 -2.07
CA GLY A 49 14.61 -10.56 -2.95
C GLY A 49 14.37 -11.35 -4.24
N GLU A 50 13.33 -12.18 -4.28
CA GLU A 50 13.11 -13.16 -5.36
C GLU A 50 12.35 -12.59 -6.57
N ALA A 51 11.46 -11.62 -6.35
CA ALA A 51 10.50 -11.18 -7.38
C ALA A 51 11.19 -10.69 -8.67
N PHE A 52 12.34 -10.03 -8.54
CA PHE A 52 13.13 -9.51 -9.66
C PHE A 52 14.57 -10.07 -9.69
N ALA A 53 14.83 -11.21 -9.03
CA ALA A 53 16.16 -11.81 -8.99
C ALA A 53 16.67 -12.27 -10.35
N SER A 54 15.76 -12.60 -11.29
CA SER A 54 16.08 -13.00 -12.66
C SER A 54 14.94 -12.66 -13.62
N PRO A 55 15.18 -12.64 -14.95
CA PRO A 55 14.10 -12.45 -15.92
C PRO A 55 12.97 -13.47 -15.78
N ARG A 56 13.32 -14.72 -15.43
CA ARG A 56 12.33 -15.79 -15.18
C ARG A 56 11.51 -15.51 -13.92
N SER A 57 12.16 -15.11 -12.83
CA SER A 57 11.46 -14.79 -11.57
C SER A 57 10.52 -13.61 -11.73
N ALA A 58 10.92 -12.58 -12.50
CA ALA A 58 10.06 -11.45 -12.84
C ALA A 58 8.83 -11.89 -13.64
N ALA A 59 9.02 -12.72 -14.67
CA ALA A 59 7.90 -13.26 -15.45
C ALA A 59 6.93 -14.08 -14.60
N LEU A 60 7.45 -14.91 -13.68
CA LEU A 60 6.63 -15.70 -12.77
C LEU A 60 5.88 -14.84 -11.74
N SER A 61 6.53 -13.78 -11.22
CA SER A 61 5.89 -12.85 -10.27
C SER A 61 4.74 -12.11 -10.93
N ASN A 62 4.94 -11.62 -12.16
CA ASN A 62 3.87 -10.98 -12.94
C ASN A 62 2.73 -11.95 -13.23
N LEU A 63 3.04 -13.20 -13.62
CA LEU A 63 2.03 -14.23 -13.86
C LEU A 63 1.23 -14.54 -12.58
N PHE A 64 1.89 -14.60 -11.44
CA PHE A 64 1.27 -14.82 -10.13
C PHE A 64 0.30 -13.70 -9.76
N GLU A 65 0.67 -12.43 -9.97
CA GLU A 65 -0.21 -11.28 -9.74
C GLU A 65 -1.49 -11.38 -10.58
N VAL A 66 -1.35 -11.70 -11.88
CA VAL A 66 -2.51 -11.88 -12.77
C VAL A 66 -3.37 -13.06 -12.32
N SER A 67 -2.75 -14.17 -11.91
CA SER A 67 -3.48 -15.37 -11.48
C SER A 67 -4.28 -15.15 -10.19
N ILE A 68 -3.73 -14.39 -9.24
CA ILE A 68 -4.47 -14.00 -8.03
C ILE A 68 -5.63 -13.10 -8.40
N ALA A 69 -5.39 -12.06 -9.22
CA ALA A 69 -6.41 -11.10 -9.62
C ALA A 69 -7.60 -11.80 -10.32
N ASP A 70 -7.32 -12.75 -11.20
CA ASP A 70 -8.33 -13.60 -11.82
C ASP A 70 -9.14 -14.39 -10.79
N LYS A 71 -8.44 -15.06 -9.85
CA LYS A 71 -9.10 -15.93 -8.87
C LYS A 71 -9.97 -15.17 -7.86
N ILE A 72 -9.54 -14.00 -7.42
CA ILE A 72 -10.29 -13.19 -6.43
C ILE A 72 -11.28 -12.24 -7.10
N GLY A 73 -11.22 -12.08 -8.42
CA GLY A 73 -11.98 -11.08 -9.17
C GLY A 73 -13.48 -11.19 -8.96
N GLU A 74 -14.04 -12.41 -8.99
CA GLU A 74 -15.47 -12.64 -8.75
C GLU A 74 -15.87 -12.22 -7.33
N TYR A 75 -15.11 -12.64 -6.32
CA TYR A 75 -15.38 -12.29 -4.93
C TYR A 75 -15.24 -10.78 -4.65
N ALA A 76 -14.31 -10.11 -5.33
CA ALA A 76 -14.08 -8.68 -5.15
C ALA A 76 -15.10 -7.80 -5.89
N TYR A 77 -15.89 -8.38 -6.80
CA TYR A 77 -16.94 -7.68 -7.54
C TYR A 77 -18.26 -7.62 -6.79
N ASP A 78 -18.60 -8.69 -6.06
CA ASP A 78 -19.75 -8.75 -5.15
C ASP A 78 -19.62 -7.77 -3.97
#